data_AF-D2QJS2-F1
#
_entry.id   AF-D2QJS2-F1
#
_cell.length_a   1.000
_cell.length_b   1.000
_cell.length_c   1.000
_cell.angle_alpha   90.00
_cell.angle_beta   90.00
_cell.angle_gamma   90.00
#
_symmetry.space_group_name_H-M   'P 1'
#
loop_
_entity.id
_entity.type
_entity.pdbx_description
1 polymer ?
#
loop_
_entity_poly.entity_id
_entity_poly.type
_entity_poly.pdbx_seq_one_letter_code
_entity_poly.pdbx_strand_id
1 'polypeptide(L)'
;MESRAKLAGHPAHQILIVFPLGLLLTSVIFDITFLLRDNSTMSVVAYWMITAGLLWGVVAAVPGLIDWLAIPAATRAKRIGLFHALGNVVVLILFGLSWWLRTDESNYQPSTLALISSFIAFGVAGVTGWLGGELVDRLGVGVDPDAHLNAPNSLSGRPAGEMSR
;
A
#
# COMPACT_ATOMS: atom_id res chain seq x y z
N MET A 1 -3.38 -5.23 18.64
CA MET A 1 -4.30 -6.32 18.18
C MET A 1 -3.58 -7.06 17.10
N GLU A 2 -3.43 -8.37 17.24
CA GLU A 2 -2.69 -9.19 16.29
C GLU A 2 -3.45 -9.38 14.97
N SER A 3 -2.71 -9.30 13.85
CA SER A 3 -3.24 -9.62 12.52
C SER A 3 -3.83 -11.02 12.47
N ARG A 4 -4.97 -11.17 11.78
CA ARG A 4 -5.61 -12.47 11.51
C ARG A 4 -5.13 -13.10 10.20
N ALA A 5 -4.56 -12.30 9.30
CA ALA A 5 -3.94 -12.78 8.07
C ALA A 5 -2.41 -12.70 8.17
N LYS A 6 -1.78 -13.73 8.74
CA LYS A 6 -0.33 -13.78 8.94
C LYS A 6 0.39 -14.66 7.90
N LEU A 7 1.62 -14.29 7.56
CA LEU A 7 2.62 -15.10 6.85
C LEU A 7 3.84 -15.27 7.75
N ALA A 8 4.18 -16.51 8.12
CA ALA A 8 5.31 -16.82 9.01
C ALA A 8 5.32 -15.97 10.31
N GLY A 9 4.14 -15.73 10.89
CA GLY A 9 3.96 -14.94 12.11
C GLY A 9 3.89 -13.42 11.93
N HIS A 10 4.06 -12.90 10.71
CA HIS A 10 3.99 -11.47 10.42
C HIS A 10 2.71 -11.09 9.67
N PRO A 11 2.16 -9.88 9.85
CA PRO A 11 0.97 -9.44 9.11
C PRO A 11 1.21 -9.42 7.59
N ALA A 12 0.43 -10.22 6.85
CA ALA A 12 0.60 -10.35 5.41
C ALA A 12 0.36 -9.03 4.67
N HIS A 13 -0.61 -8.22 5.12
CA HIS A 13 -0.87 -6.91 4.55
C HIS A 13 0.35 -5.98 4.62
N GLN A 14 1.06 -5.95 5.75
CA GLN A 14 2.24 -5.10 5.95
C GLN A 14 3.42 -5.52 5.07
N ILE A 15 3.57 -6.82 4.82
CA ILE A 15 4.58 -7.32 3.88
C ILE A 15 4.21 -6.91 2.44
N LEU A 16 2.95 -7.11 2.06
CA LEU A 16 2.51 -6.96 0.68
C LEU A 16 2.39 -5.50 0.23
N ILE A 17 2.06 -4.57 1.12
CA ILE A 17 1.81 -3.16 0.78
C ILE A 17 3.07 -2.43 0.27
N VAL A 18 4.26 -2.97 0.52
CA VAL A 18 5.53 -2.41 0.03
C VAL A 18 5.56 -2.36 -1.51
N PHE A 19 5.03 -3.39 -2.17
CA PHE A 19 4.98 -3.46 -3.63
C PHE A 19 4.08 -2.39 -4.27
N PRO A 20 2.77 -2.30 -3.99
CA PRO A 20 1.92 -1.31 -4.62
C PRO A 20 2.39 0.12 -4.34
N LEU A 21 2.77 0.45 -3.10
CA LEU A 21 3.22 1.80 -2.79
C LEU A 21 4.52 2.15 -3.54
N GLY A 22 5.49 1.24 -3.54
CA GLY A 22 6.76 1.45 -4.25
C GLY A 22 6.59 1.56 -5.76
N LEU A 23 5.80 0.67 -6.37
CA LEU A 23 5.56 0.65 -7.82
C LEU A 23 4.80 1.90 -8.30
N LEU A 24 3.72 2.28 -7.62
CA LEU A 24 2.91 3.44 -7.97
C LEU A 24 3.65 4.77 -7.73
N LEU A 25 4.47 4.87 -6.68
CA LEU A 25 5.36 6.02 -6.50
C LEU A 25 6.40 6.10 -7.62
N THR A 26 7.01 4.97 -7.94
CA THR A 26 8.07 4.92 -8.97
C THR A 26 7.52 5.25 -10.36
N SER A 27 6.27 4.87 -10.67
CA SER A 27 5.65 5.26 -11.94
C SER A 27 5.53 6.78 -12.11
N VAL A 28 5.25 7.51 -11.02
CA VAL A 28 5.20 8.98 -11.04
C VAL A 28 6.57 9.59 -11.32
N ILE A 29 7.65 9.00 -10.80
CA ILE A 29 9.03 9.43 -11.12
C ILE A 29 9.32 9.26 -12.62
N PHE A 30 8.87 8.16 -13.21
CA PHE A 30 9.03 7.92 -14.65
C PHE A 30 8.15 8.84 -15.50
N ASP A 31 6.93 9.14 -15.08
CA ASP A 31 6.09 10.16 -15.72
C ASP A 31 6.76 11.54 -15.72
N ILE A 32 7.36 11.95 -14.59
CA ILE A 32 8.13 13.20 -14.51
C ILE A 32 9.34 13.15 -15.44
N THR A 33 10.04 12.03 -15.51
CA THR A 33 11.20 11.87 -16.39
C THR A 33 10.79 11.95 -17.86
N PHE A 34 9.65 11.36 -18.24
CA PHE A 34 9.04 11.52 -19.56
C PHE A 34 8.82 13.00 -19.89
N LEU A 35 8.17 13.75 -19.00
CA LEU A 35 7.89 15.18 -19.21
C LEU A 35 9.16 16.03 -19.37
N LEU A 36 10.23 15.69 -18.65
CA LEU A 36 11.48 16.46 -18.66
C LEU A 36 12.43 16.09 -19.81
N ARG A 37 12.30 14.88 -20.36
CA ARG A 37 13.26 14.33 -21.34
C ARG A 37 12.65 13.97 -22.69
N ASP A 38 11.33 14.06 -22.81
CA ASP A 38 10.57 13.67 -24.00
C ASP A 38 10.92 12.24 -24.48
N ASN A 39 11.14 11.33 -23.52
CA ASN A 39 11.53 9.94 -23.78
C ASN A 39 10.35 9.00 -23.53
N SER A 40 9.71 8.56 -24.62
CA SER A 40 8.54 7.65 -24.59
C SER A 40 8.80 6.32 -23.88
N THR A 41 10.06 5.87 -23.79
CA THR A 41 10.43 4.67 -23.00
C THR A 41 10.01 4.83 -21.54
N MET A 42 10.11 6.04 -20.98
CA MET A 42 9.73 6.28 -19.58
C MET A 42 8.21 6.14 -19.38
N SER A 43 7.40 6.52 -20.37
CA SER A 43 5.94 6.31 -20.36
C SER A 43 5.58 4.81 -20.35
N VAL A 44 6.30 4.00 -21.13
CA VAL A 44 6.14 2.54 -21.15
C VAL A 44 6.46 1.94 -19.77
N VAL A 45 7.58 2.36 -19.16
CA VAL A 45 7.95 1.89 -17.81
C VAL A 45 6.91 2.31 -16.78
N ALA A 46 6.47 3.57 -16.80
CA ALA A 46 5.42 4.06 -15.90
C ALA A 46 4.13 3.25 -16.04
N TYR A 47 3.68 2.96 -17.26
CA TYR A 47 2.49 2.15 -17.52
C TYR A 47 2.57 0.76 -16.87
N TRP A 48 3.68 0.04 -17.04
CA TRP A 48 3.85 -1.30 -16.46
C TRP A 48 4.03 -1.27 -14.94
N MET A 49 4.65 -0.22 -14.40
CA MET A 49 4.72 0.00 -12.95
C MET A 49 3.33 0.25 -12.35
N ILE A 50 2.49 1.06 -13.02
CA ILE A 50 1.09 1.26 -12.62
C ILE A 50 0.34 -0.08 -12.68
N THR A 51 0.49 -0.83 -13.77
CA THR A 51 -0.16 -2.12 -13.96
C THR A 51 0.17 -3.09 -12.81
N ALA A 52 1.46 -3.29 -12.54
CA ALA A 52 1.92 -4.16 -11.46
C ALA A 52 1.49 -3.64 -10.07
N GLY A 53 1.55 -2.32 -9.86
CA GLY A 53 1.12 -1.68 -8.63
C GLY A 53 -0.37 -1.85 -8.35
N LEU A 54 -1.23 -1.75 -9.37
CA LEU A 54 -2.67 -2.00 -9.24
C LEU A 54 -2.97 -3.46 -8.90
N LEU A 55 -2.32 -4.41 -9.59
CA LEU A 55 -2.48 -5.84 -9.32
C LEU A 55 -2.08 -6.18 -7.88
N TRP A 56 -0.89 -5.75 -7.45
CA TRP A 56 -0.44 -5.96 -6.08
C TRP A 56 -1.25 -5.18 -5.05
N GLY A 57 -1.83 -4.04 -5.41
CA GLY A 57 -2.72 -3.26 -4.57
C GLY A 57 -3.99 -4.05 -4.22
N VAL A 58 -4.59 -4.72 -5.20
CA VAL A 58 -5.74 -5.60 -4.99
C VAL A 58 -5.34 -6.80 -4.11
N VAL A 59 -4.19 -7.42 -4.37
CA VAL A 59 -3.68 -8.55 -3.57
C VAL A 59 -3.45 -8.13 -2.11
N ALA A 60 -2.84 -6.96 -1.87
CA ALA A 60 -2.60 -6.43 -0.52
C ALA A 60 -3.89 -6.02 0.20
N ALA A 61 -4.92 -5.57 -0.53
CA ALA A 61 -6.19 -5.16 0.05
C ALA A 61 -6.93 -6.32 0.74
N VAL A 62 -6.78 -7.57 0.26
CA VAL A 62 -7.45 -8.75 0.81
C VAL A 62 -7.07 -9.00 2.28
N PRO A 63 -5.80 -9.22 2.66
CA PRO A 63 -5.43 -9.38 4.07
C PRO A 63 -5.70 -8.11 4.88
N GLY A 64 -5.58 -6.92 4.28
CA GLY A 64 -5.90 -5.66 4.95
C GLY A 64 -7.38 -5.57 5.36
N LEU A 65 -8.29 -6.02 4.50
CA LEU A 65 -9.72 -6.10 4.80
C LEU A 65 -10.01 -7.12 5.91
N ILE A 66 -9.37 -8.29 5.86
CA ILE A 66 -9.50 -9.33 6.90
C ILE A 66 -9.11 -8.76 8.28
N ASP A 67 -7.96 -8.09 8.34
CA ASP A 67 -7.46 -7.48 9.58
C ASP A 67 -8.36 -6.32 10.04
N TRP A 68 -8.81 -5.48 9.11
CA TRP A 68 -9.73 -4.39 9.45
C TRP A 68 -11.05 -4.90 10.01
N LEU A 69 -11.63 -5.95 9.42
CA LEU A 69 -12.86 -6.59 9.92
C LEU A 69 -12.69 -7.12 11.34
N ALA A 70 -11.48 -7.63 11.67
CA ALA A 70 -11.14 -8.13 13.00
C ALA A 70 -10.97 -7.03 14.06
N ILE A 71 -10.76 -5.77 13.67
CA ILE A 71 -10.66 -4.66 14.64
C ILE A 71 -12.00 -4.52 15.39
N PRO A 72 -11.98 -4.49 16.75
CA PRO A 72 -13.18 -4.27 17.54
C PRO A 72 -13.93 -2.98 17.13
N ALA A 73 -15.26 -3.07 17.12
CA ALA A 73 -16.13 -1.94 16.82
C ALA A 73 -15.92 -0.79 17.83
N ALA A 74 -16.30 0.43 17.42
CA ALA A 74 -16.21 1.65 18.22
C ALA A 74 -14.79 2.05 18.71
N THR A 75 -13.72 1.47 18.15
CA THR A 75 -12.33 1.87 18.43
C THR A 75 -11.83 2.95 17.48
N ARG A 76 -10.84 3.76 17.91
CA ARG A 76 -10.12 4.70 17.04
C ARG A 76 -9.48 3.98 15.85
N ALA A 77 -8.91 2.79 16.08
CA ALA A 77 -8.31 1.96 15.04
C ALA A 77 -9.31 1.58 13.94
N LYS A 78 -10.56 1.24 14.29
CA LYS A 78 -11.59 0.91 13.28
C LYS A 78 -11.87 2.09 12.35
N ARG A 79 -11.98 3.29 12.93
CA ARG A 79 -12.25 4.53 12.18
C ARG A 79 -11.07 4.95 11.29
N ILE A 80 -9.85 4.96 11.84
CA ILE A 80 -8.64 5.29 11.06
C ILE A 80 -8.42 4.26 9.95
N GLY A 81 -8.63 2.97 10.25
CA GLY A 81 -8.57 1.89 9.26
C GLY A 81 -9.57 2.05 8.12
N LEU A 82 -10.77 2.55 8.41
CA LEU A 82 -11.76 2.86 7.37
C LEU A 82 -11.29 3.99 6.46
N PHE A 83 -10.79 5.10 7.02
CA PHE A 83 -10.27 6.22 6.23
C PHE A 83 -9.06 5.80 5.39
N HIS A 84 -8.16 5.00 5.95
CA HIS A 84 -7.04 4.41 5.23
C HIS A 84 -7.52 3.54 4.06
N ALA A 85 -8.47 2.63 4.29
CA ALA A 85 -9.01 1.75 3.26
C ALA A 85 -9.71 2.53 2.13
N LEU A 86 -10.61 3.47 2.47
CA LEU A 86 -11.32 4.29 1.49
C LEU A 86 -10.35 5.16 0.67
N GLY A 87 -9.35 5.75 1.32
CA GLY A 87 -8.31 6.50 0.62
C GLY A 87 -7.56 5.63 -0.39
N ASN A 88 -7.20 4.40 -0.02
CA ASN A 88 -6.51 3.49 -0.95
C ASN A 88 -7.42 3.01 -2.09
N VAL A 89 -8.73 2.88 -1.88
CA VAL A 89 -9.68 2.66 -2.99
C VAL A 89 -9.63 3.83 -3.97
N VAL A 90 -9.60 5.08 -3.48
CA VAL A 90 -9.44 6.26 -4.35
C VAL A 90 -8.10 6.24 -5.09
N VAL A 91 -7.00 5.87 -4.43
CA VAL A 91 -5.69 5.70 -5.08
C VAL A 91 -5.76 4.70 -6.23
N LEU A 92 -6.33 3.52 -6.01
CA LEU A 92 -6.46 2.48 -7.03
C LEU A 92 -7.36 2.93 -8.19
N ILE A 93 -8.45 3.65 -7.92
CA ILE A 93 -9.32 4.19 -8.97
C ILE A 93 -8.58 5.22 -9.82
N LEU A 94 -7.85 6.16 -9.20
CA LEU A 94 -7.15 7.22 -9.93
C LEU A 94 -5.97 6.71 -10.74
N PHE A 95 -5.17 5.78 -10.19
CA PHE A 95 -4.13 5.10 -10.97
C PHE A 95 -4.74 4.18 -12.03
N GLY A 96 -5.86 3.52 -11.75
CA GLY A 96 -6.61 2.73 -12.73
C GLY A 96 -7.14 3.58 -13.88
N LEU A 97 -7.60 4.80 -13.62
CA LEU A 97 -7.98 5.77 -14.63
C LEU A 97 -6.76 6.19 -15.48
N SER A 98 -5.63 6.50 -14.83
CA SER A 98 -4.38 6.82 -15.54
C SER A 98 -3.93 5.66 -16.45
N TRP A 99 -4.00 4.43 -15.95
CA TRP A 99 -3.67 3.22 -16.69
C TRP A 99 -4.59 3.01 -17.89
N TRP A 100 -5.91 3.13 -17.69
CA TRP A 100 -6.90 2.94 -18.74
C TRP A 100 -6.73 3.96 -19.87
N LEU A 101 -6.53 5.24 -19.53
CA LEU A 101 -6.31 6.32 -20.50
C LEU A 101 -5.01 6.19 -21.31
N ARG A 102 -4.09 5.30 -20.93
CA ARG A 102 -2.84 5.02 -21.66
C ARG A 102 -2.92 3.77 -22.55
N THR A 103 -3.89 2.89 -22.33
CA THR A 103 -3.83 1.50 -22.82
C THR A 103 -3.81 1.39 -24.35
N ASP A 104 -4.52 2.29 -25.04
CA ASP A 104 -4.60 2.31 -26.50
C ASP A 104 -3.70 3.38 -27.15
N GLU A 105 -2.92 4.10 -26.34
CA GLU A 105 -2.04 5.17 -26.81
C GLU A 105 -0.68 4.62 -27.29
N SER A 106 -0.12 5.25 -28.31
CA SER A 106 1.21 4.88 -28.82
C SER A 106 2.27 5.02 -27.73
N ASN A 107 3.00 3.94 -27.46
CA ASN A 107 3.97 3.82 -26.37
C ASN A 107 3.38 4.13 -24.97
N TYR A 108 2.07 3.94 -24.77
CA TYR A 108 1.38 4.23 -23.52
C TYR A 108 1.56 5.67 -23.04
N GLN A 109 1.71 6.61 -23.99
CA GLN A 109 1.90 8.01 -23.65
C GLN A 109 0.69 8.55 -22.88
N PRO A 110 0.91 9.25 -21.75
CA PRO A 110 -0.19 9.75 -20.96
C PRO A 110 -0.78 11.02 -21.55
N SER A 111 -2.11 11.07 -21.61
CA SER A 111 -2.83 12.34 -21.73
C SER A 111 -2.65 13.20 -20.47
N THR A 112 -2.94 14.50 -20.58
CA THR A 112 -2.95 15.43 -19.43
C THR A 112 -3.82 14.92 -18.28
N LEU A 113 -4.98 14.32 -18.59
CA LEU A 113 -5.88 13.77 -17.56
C LEU A 113 -5.27 12.53 -16.88
N ALA A 114 -4.54 11.69 -17.61
CA ALA A 114 -3.86 10.54 -17.04
C ALA A 114 -2.77 10.97 -16.04
N LEU A 115 -2.00 12.02 -16.35
CA LEU A 115 -0.98 12.59 -15.45
C LEU A 115 -1.60 13.24 -14.21
N ILE A 116 -2.63 14.07 -14.39
CA ILE A 116 -3.33 14.71 -13.26
C ILE A 116 -3.87 13.63 -12.31
N SER A 117 -4.46 12.58 -12.87
CA SER A 117 -5.01 11.47 -12.10
C SER A 117 -3.92 10.73 -11.30
N SER A 118 -2.78 10.38 -11.91
CA SER A 118 -1.68 9.70 -11.20
C SER A 118 -1.02 10.59 -10.14
N PHE A 119 -0.88 11.90 -10.39
CA PHE A 119 -0.28 12.83 -9.42
C PHE A 119 -1.19 13.09 -8.21
N ILE A 120 -2.51 13.22 -8.43
CA ILE A 120 -3.47 13.30 -7.32
C ILE A 120 -3.45 11.98 -6.53
N ALA A 121 -3.45 10.84 -7.22
CA ALA A 121 -3.37 9.53 -6.58
C ALA A 121 -2.12 9.39 -5.70
N PHE A 122 -0.97 9.87 -6.17
CA PHE A 122 0.27 9.90 -5.40
C PHE A 122 0.16 10.76 -4.13
N GLY A 123 -0.44 11.95 -4.23
CA GLY A 123 -0.69 12.81 -3.06
C GLY A 123 -1.61 12.12 -2.04
N VAL A 124 -2.69 11.50 -2.50
CA VAL A 124 -3.62 10.74 -1.64
C VAL A 124 -2.89 9.55 -1.01
N ALA A 125 -2.08 8.80 -1.77
CA ALA A 125 -1.31 7.67 -1.27
C ALA A 125 -0.33 8.06 -0.16
N GLY A 126 0.25 9.27 -0.21
CA GLY A 126 1.05 9.81 0.90
C GLY A 126 0.24 9.95 2.20
N VAL A 127 -0.98 10.48 2.10
CA VAL A 127 -1.90 10.59 3.26
C VAL A 127 -2.33 9.23 3.77
N THR A 128 -2.69 8.29 2.89
CA THR A 128 -3.10 6.95 3.32
C THR A 128 -1.93 6.16 3.91
N GLY A 129 -0.72 6.32 3.36
CA GLY A 129 0.51 5.75 3.91
C GLY A 129 0.77 6.22 5.34
N TRP A 130 0.59 7.52 5.60
CA TRP A 130 0.66 8.06 6.96
C TRP A 130 -0.39 7.46 7.90
N LEU A 131 -1.65 7.31 7.45
CA LEU A 131 -2.68 6.63 8.24
C LEU A 131 -2.35 5.16 8.51
N GLY A 132 -1.67 4.49 7.57
CA GLY A 132 -1.13 3.14 7.75
C GLY A 132 -0.09 3.09 8.86
N GLY A 133 0.86 4.04 8.87
CA GLY A 133 1.82 4.21 9.96
C GLY A 133 1.14 4.45 11.30
N GLU A 134 0.13 5.32 11.36
CA GLU A 134 -0.64 5.57 12.59
C GLU A 134 -1.31 4.28 13.13
N LEU A 135 -1.85 3.43 12.25
CA LEU A 135 -2.45 2.15 12.63
C LEU A 135 -1.44 1.21 13.29
N VAL A 136 -0.22 1.15 12.75
CA VAL A 136 0.83 0.27 13.26
C VAL A 136 1.47 0.87 14.51
N ASP A 137 2.03 2.07 14.40
CA ASP A 137 2.94 2.66 15.38
C ASP A 137 2.21 3.20 16.62
N ARG A 138 1.02 3.76 16.44
CA ARG A 138 0.25 4.37 17.55
C ARG A 138 -0.87 3.50 18.06
N LEU A 139 -1.44 2.66 17.20
CA LEU A 139 -2.63 1.86 17.51
C LEU A 139 -2.34 0.35 17.60
N GLY A 140 -1.11 -0.09 17.32
CA GLY A 140 -0.67 -1.47 17.51
C GLY A 140 -1.45 -2.47 16.67
N VAL A 141 -1.93 -2.08 15.48
CA VAL A 141 -2.62 -2.98 14.55
C VAL A 141 -1.59 -3.86 13.84
N GLY A 142 -1.74 -5.17 13.95
CA GLY A 142 -0.80 -6.13 13.40
C GLY A 142 0.45 -6.34 14.27
N VAL A 143 0.53 -5.71 15.44
CA VAL A 143 1.65 -5.86 16.37
C VAL A 143 1.24 -6.83 17.50
N ASP A 144 2.17 -7.72 17.88
CA ASP A 144 1.96 -8.63 19.00
C ASP A 144 1.84 -7.86 20.33
N PRO A 145 0.95 -8.26 21.27
CA PRO A 145 0.64 -7.49 22.48
C PRO A 145 1.84 -7.24 23.39
N ASP A 146 2.78 -8.20 23.43
CA ASP A 146 3.95 -8.18 24.30
C ASP A 146 5.25 -7.97 23.51
N ALA A 147 5.17 -7.38 22.31
CA ALA A 147 6.34 -7.14 21.47
C ALA A 147 7.39 -6.27 22.21
N HIS A 148 8.63 -6.73 22.23
CA HIS A 148 9.75 -6.04 22.86
C HIS A 148 11.08 -6.34 22.15
N LEU A 149 12.14 -5.57 22.44
CA LEU A 149 13.42 -5.66 21.72
C LEU A 149 14.11 -7.03 21.83
N ASN A 150 13.83 -7.80 22.88
CA ASN A 150 14.39 -9.14 23.12
C ASN A 150 13.40 -10.28 22.82
N ALA A 151 12.34 -10.03 22.04
CA ALA A 151 11.29 -11.03 21.82
C ALA A 151 11.85 -12.22 21.00
N PRO A 152 11.43 -13.47 21.30
CA PRO A 152 11.77 -14.61 20.46
C PRO A 152 11.28 -14.40 19.01
N ASN A 153 12.00 -14.98 18.04
CA ASN A 153 11.55 -14.89 16.65
C ASN A 153 10.25 -15.69 16.42
N SER A 154 9.45 -15.27 15.44
CA SER A 154 8.14 -15.83 15.11
C SER A 154 8.15 -17.31 14.71
N LEU A 155 9.32 -17.86 14.35
CA LEU A 155 9.50 -19.27 13.95
C LEU A 155 9.85 -20.18 15.14
N SER A 156 10.14 -19.61 16.31
CA SER A 156 10.56 -20.37 17.50
C SER A 156 9.41 -21.08 18.22
N GLY A 157 8.16 -20.76 17.89
CA GLY A 157 6.97 -21.23 18.61
C GLY A 157 6.81 -20.64 20.02
N ARG A 158 7.71 -19.75 20.45
CA ARG A 158 7.68 -19.08 21.75
C ARG A 158 6.82 -17.80 21.69
N PRO A 159 6.07 -17.46 22.75
CA PRO A 159 5.32 -16.21 22.80
C PRO A 159 6.23 -14.97 22.75
N ALA A 160 5.73 -13.87 22.19
CA ALA A 160 6.49 -12.62 22.06
C ALA A 160 6.95 -12.05 23.41
N GLY A 161 6.14 -12.21 24.47
CA GLY A 161 6.44 -11.70 25.82
C GLY A 161 7.40 -12.56 26.64
N GLU A 162 7.97 -13.63 26.08
CA GLU A 162 8.92 -14.46 26.80
C GLU A 162 10.29 -13.76 26.91
N MET A 163 10.71 -13.42 28.12
CA MET A 163 12.04 -12.84 28.35
C MET A 163 13.15 -13.87 28.16
N SER A 164 14.26 -13.47 27.54
CA SER A 164 15.48 -14.28 27.54
C SER A 164 15.98 -14.45 28.97
N ARG A 165 16.12 -15.70 29.43
CA ARG A 165 16.80 -16.01 30.69
C ARG A 165 18.27 -15.67 30.61
#